data_AF-A0A1Q6V8Q6-F1
#
_entry.id   AF-A0A1Q6V8Q6-F1
#
_cell.length_a   1.000
_cell.length_b   1.000
_cell.length_c   1.000
_cell.angle_alpha   90.00
_cell.angle_beta   90.00
_cell.angle_gamma   90.00
#
_symmetry.space_group_name_H-M   'P 1'
#
loop_
_entity.id
_entity.type
_entity.pdbx_description
1 polymer ?
#
loop_
_entity_poly.entity_id
_entity_poly.type
_entity_poly.pdbx_seq_one_letter_code
_entity_poly.pdbx_strand_id
1 'polypeptide(L)'
;MKNVPFWIDNAPTQKFPRLQRNINVDVIVVGAGITAAYLDDEDNICKPSPVCTHLGCLVTWNPAESTWVCPCYGSRFKPTGEVIAGPTEQALAPI
;
A
#
# COMPACT_ATOMS: atom_id res chain seq x y z
N MET A 1 -8.26 -9.55 -14.91
CA MET A 1 -8.78 -9.69 -13.53
C MET A 1 -8.35 -8.46 -12.74
N LYS A 2 -9.22 -7.88 -11.90
CA LYS A 2 -8.81 -6.79 -11.00
C LYS A 2 -8.23 -7.44 -9.73
N ASN A 3 -6.97 -7.16 -9.41
CA ASN A 3 -6.37 -7.56 -8.14
C ASN A 3 -6.89 -6.62 -7.05
N VAL A 4 -8.05 -6.96 -6.50
CA VAL A 4 -8.63 -6.23 -5.37
C VAL A 4 -8.35 -7.03 -4.10
N PRO A 5 -7.82 -6.43 -3.02
CA PRO A 5 -7.56 -7.14 -1.77
C PRO A 5 -8.83 -7.80 -1.22
N PHE A 6 -8.70 -9.01 -0.66
CA PHE A 6 -9.83 -9.81 -0.15
C PHE A 6 -10.72 -9.02 0.82
N TRP A 7 -10.13 -8.19 1.69
CA TRP A 7 -10.90 -7.36 2.62
C TRP A 7 -11.63 -6.21 1.94
N ILE A 8 -11.15 -5.67 0.82
CA ILE A 8 -11.91 -4.66 0.04
C ILE A 8 -13.06 -5.35 -0.71
N ASP A 9 -12.81 -6.54 -1.23
CA ASP A 9 -13.77 -7.30 -2.03
C ASP A 9 -14.88 -7.94 -1.17
N ASN A 10 -14.58 -8.31 0.08
CA ASN A 10 -15.49 -9.07 0.94
C ASN A 10 -15.90 -8.33 2.23
N ALA A 11 -15.26 -7.21 2.61
CA ALA A 11 -15.76 -6.46 3.76
C ALA A 11 -17.09 -5.78 3.37
N PRO A 12 -18.12 -5.87 4.23
CA PRO A 12 -19.34 -5.12 4.02
C PRO A 12 -19.00 -3.63 4.00
N THR A 13 -19.56 -2.90 3.04
CA THR A 13 -19.41 -1.45 2.97
C THR A 13 -20.10 -0.83 4.18
N GLN A 14 -19.33 -0.51 5.21
CA GLN A 14 -19.87 0.16 6.40
C GLN A 14 -20.22 1.60 6.03
N LYS A 15 -21.51 1.91 5.94
CA LYS A 15 -21.98 3.28 5.82
C LYS A 15 -21.98 3.92 7.20
N PHE A 16 -21.05 4.84 7.42
CA PHE A 16 -21.06 5.67 8.62
C PHE A 16 -22.14 6.74 8.48
N PRO A 17 -22.99 6.96 9.50
CA PRO A 17 -23.99 8.01 9.45
C PRO A 17 -23.31 9.38 9.35
N ARG A 18 -23.95 10.29 8.62
CA ARG A 18 -23.48 11.68 8.54
C ARG A 18 -23.46 12.29 9.94
N LEU A 19 -22.38 12.99 10.27
CA LEU A 19 -22.30 13.75 11.52
C LEU A 19 -23.46 14.76 11.58
N GLN A 20 -24.28 14.65 12.63
CA GLN A 20 -25.44 15.51 12.87
C GLN A 20 -25.08 16.79 13.64
N ARG A 21 -23.86 16.84 14.19
CA ARG A 21 -23.35 17.96 15.00
C ARG A 21 -21.85 18.03 14.88
N ASN A 22 -21.30 19.19 15.26
CA ASN A 22 -19.86 19.35 15.42
C ASN A 22 -19.37 18.50 16.60
N ILE A 23 -18.22 17.87 16.41
CA ILE A 23 -17.50 17.10 17.43
C ILE A 23 -16.06 17.60 17.48
N ASN A 24 -15.51 17.73 18.68
CA ASN A 24 -14.09 17.99 18.89
C ASN A 24 -13.43 16.68 19.29
N VAL A 25 -12.36 16.30 18.59
CA VAL A 25 -11.59 15.09 18.82
C VAL A 25 -10.11 15.39 18.66
N ASP A 26 -9.25 14.67 19.38
CA ASP A 26 -7.80 14.82 19.23
C ASP A 26 -7.28 14.16 17.95
N VAL A 27 -7.93 13.08 17.50
CA VAL A 27 -7.58 12.33 16.28
C VAL A 27 -8.84 11.88 15.55
N ILE A 28 -8.87 12.04 14.23
CA ILE A 28 -9.89 11.48 13.33
C ILE A 28 -9.22 10.49 12.36
N VAL A 29 -9.75 9.27 12.28
CA VAL A 29 -9.30 8.25 11.30
C VAL A 29 -10.35 8.14 10.21
N VAL A 30 -10.03 8.63 9.00
CA VAL A 30 -10.91 8.56 7.82
C VAL A 30 -10.36 7.49 6.87
N GLY A 31 -10.94 6.30 6.93
CA GLY A 31 -10.51 5.12 6.18
C GLY A 31 -9.42 4.31 6.90
N ALA A 32 -9.52 2.99 6.83
CA ALA A 32 -8.52 2.06 7.36
C ALA A 32 -7.94 1.27 6.18
N GLY A 33 -6.70 1.57 5.80
CA GLY A 33 -5.97 0.91 4.74
C GLY A 33 -4.50 0.77 5.10
N ILE A 34 -3.85 -0.29 4.63
CA ILE A 34 -2.41 -0.44 4.72
C ILE A 34 -1.81 0.24 3.49
N THR A 35 -0.79 1.07 3.67
CA THR A 35 -0.02 1.67 2.57
C THR A 35 1.46 1.37 2.74
N ALA A 36 2.20 1.28 1.64
CA ALA A 36 3.64 1.42 1.66
C ALA A 36 3.98 2.92 1.62
N ALA A 37 4.98 3.32 2.38
CA ALA A 37 5.50 4.68 2.38
C ALA A 37 7.00 4.65 2.61
N TYR A 38 7.72 5.43 1.83
CA TYR A 38 9.15 5.68 1.99
C TYR A 38 9.40 7.18 1.91
N LEU A 39 10.18 7.71 2.85
CA LEU A 39 10.63 9.09 2.87
C LEU A 39 12.14 9.06 2.58
N ASP A 40 12.59 9.82 1.58
CA ASP A 40 14.00 9.96 1.28
C ASP A 40 14.67 11.08 2.10
N ASP A 41 15.99 11.22 1.94
CA ASP A 41 16.79 12.23 2.67
C ASP A 41 16.49 13.68 2.23
N GLU A 42 15.74 13.87 1.15
CA GLU A 42 15.31 15.17 0.61
C GLU A 42 13.85 15.50 1.00
N ASP A 43 13.28 14.78 1.97
CA ASP A 43 11.90 14.90 2.42
C ASP A 43 10.83 14.57 1.35
N ASN A 44 11.19 13.85 0.27
CA ASN A 44 10.22 13.38 -0.72
C ASN A 44 9.58 12.06 -0.28
N ILE A 45 8.25 11.99 -0.38
CA ILE A 45 7.49 10.80 -0.01
C ILE A 45 7.07 9.98 -1.24
N CYS A 46 7.44 8.70 -1.25
CA CYS A 46 6.96 7.70 -2.19
C CYS A 46 5.87 6.85 -1.53
N LYS A 47 4.68 6.77 -2.16
CA LYS A 47 3.54 6.00 -1.66
C LYS A 47 3.03 5.00 -2.70
N PRO A 48 3.80 3.95 -3.03
CA PRO A 48 3.28 2.90 -3.88
C PRO A 48 2.24 2.05 -3.12
N SER A 49 1.44 1.31 -3.87
CA SER A 49 0.58 0.27 -3.32
C SER A 49 1.44 -0.79 -2.63
N PRO A 50 1.11 -1.21 -1.41
CA PRO A 50 1.84 -2.28 -0.75
C PRO A 50 1.50 -3.66 -1.36
N VAL A 51 0.59 -3.73 -2.32
CA VAL A 51 0.10 -4.98 -2.91
C VAL A 51 0.95 -5.36 -4.11
N CYS A 52 1.70 -6.46 -4.00
CA CYS A 52 2.51 -6.98 -5.08
C CYS A 52 1.65 -7.32 -6.30
N THR A 53 2.07 -6.84 -7.47
CA THR A 53 1.38 -7.05 -8.75
C THR A 53 1.39 -8.49 -9.26
N HIS A 54 2.23 -9.37 -8.70
CA HIS A 54 2.25 -10.79 -9.07
C HIS A 54 0.93 -11.48 -8.69
N LEU A 55 0.69 -11.69 -7.38
CA LEU A 55 -0.48 -12.41 -6.85
C LEU A 55 -1.08 -11.73 -5.61
N GLY A 56 -0.78 -10.45 -5.38
CA GLY A 56 -1.45 -9.65 -4.36
C GLY A 56 -0.90 -9.73 -2.93
N CYS A 57 0.25 -10.38 -2.72
CA CYS A 57 0.90 -10.39 -1.40
C CYS A 57 1.33 -8.98 -0.97
N LEU A 58 1.30 -8.68 0.32
CA LEU A 58 1.85 -7.44 0.85
C LEU A 58 3.38 -7.47 0.79
N VAL A 59 3.98 -6.43 0.22
CA VAL A 59 5.43 -6.25 0.18
C VAL A 59 5.95 -5.78 1.54
N THR A 60 7.19 -6.15 1.87
CA THR A 60 7.91 -5.73 3.07
C THR A 60 9.08 -4.84 2.71
N TRP A 61 9.50 -3.96 3.61
CA TRP A 61 10.66 -3.10 3.39
C TRP A 61 11.97 -3.85 3.69
N ASN A 62 12.93 -3.80 2.76
CA ASN A 62 14.31 -4.20 2.98
C ASN A 62 15.19 -2.95 3.14
N PRO A 63 15.63 -2.61 4.37
CA PRO A 63 16.40 -1.41 4.64
C PRO A 63 17.84 -1.48 4.10
N ALA A 64 18.41 -2.68 3.93
CA ALA A 64 19.79 -2.83 3.48
C ALA A 64 19.97 -2.39 2.02
N GLU A 65 18.92 -2.53 1.21
CA GLU A 65 18.94 -2.22 -0.22
C GLU A 65 17.97 -1.10 -0.59
N SER A 66 17.22 -0.55 0.38
CA SER A 66 16.15 0.41 0.18
C SER A 66 15.14 -0.04 -0.90
N THR A 67 14.62 -1.27 -0.73
CA THR A 67 13.68 -1.87 -1.68
C THR A 67 12.46 -2.47 -1.00
N TRP A 68 11.33 -2.48 -1.71
CA TRP A 68 10.19 -3.29 -1.34
C TRP A 68 10.41 -4.72 -1.85
N VAL A 69 10.17 -5.73 -1.00
CA VAL A 69 10.35 -7.14 -1.33
C VAL A 69 9.05 -7.89 -1.06
N CYS A 70 8.57 -8.63 -2.05
CA CYS A 70 7.44 -9.53 -1.91
C CYS A 70 7.89 -10.83 -1.24
N PRO A 71 7.39 -11.16 -0.03
CA PRO A 71 7.82 -12.36 0.70
C PRO A 71 7.36 -13.67 0.06
N CYS A 72 6.40 -13.63 -0.86
CA CYS A 72 5.84 -14.82 -1.47
C CYS A 72 6.77 -15.46 -2.51
N TYR A 73 7.27 -14.65 -3.46
CA TYR A 73 8.09 -15.14 -4.58
C TYR A 73 9.27 -14.22 -4.92
N GLY A 74 9.59 -13.26 -4.04
CA GLY A 74 10.80 -12.46 -4.17
C GLY A 74 10.77 -11.36 -5.23
N SER A 75 9.60 -10.94 -5.73
CA SER A 75 9.53 -9.69 -6.51
C SER A 75 10.07 -8.52 -5.71
N ARG A 76 10.90 -7.69 -6.33
CA ARG A 76 11.59 -6.55 -5.74
C ARG A 76 11.23 -5.28 -6.49
N PHE A 77 11.05 -4.19 -5.75
CA PHE A 77 10.65 -2.90 -6.29
C PHE A 77 11.47 -1.77 -5.67
N LYS A 78 11.69 -0.71 -6.44
CA LYS A 78 12.24 0.56 -5.95
C LYS A 78 11.29 1.20 -4.95
N PRO A 79 11.73 2.17 -4.14
CA PRO A 79 10.85 2.90 -3.23
C PRO A 79 9.63 3.54 -3.93
N THR A 80 9.80 3.97 -5.18
CA THR A 80 8.76 4.53 -6.06
C THR A 80 7.73 3.52 -6.55
N GLY A 81 7.98 2.21 -6.38
CA GLY A 81 7.13 1.12 -6.85
C GLY A 81 7.55 0.49 -8.17
N GLU A 82 8.53 1.04 -8.88
CA GLU A 82 9.09 0.46 -10.11
C GLU A 82 9.67 -0.93 -9.86
N VAL A 83 9.45 -1.86 -10.79
CA VAL A 83 10.00 -3.21 -10.70
C VAL A 83 11.52 -3.21 -10.85
N ILE A 84 12.21 -3.95 -10.00
CA ILE A 84 13.66 -4.20 -10.07
C ILE A 84 13.91 -5.63 -10.55
N ALA A 85 13.24 -6.59 -9.92
CA ALA A 85 13.41 -8.00 -10.18
C ALA A 85 12.15 -8.75 -9.79
N GLY A 86 11.90 -9.90 -10.39
CA GLY A 86 10.86 -10.80 -9.90
C GLY A 86 10.43 -11.79 -10.95
N PRO A 87 9.38 -12.58 -10.64
CA PRO A 87 8.47 -13.09 -11.66
C PRO A 87 7.51 -12.02 -12.20
N THR A 88 7.31 -10.89 -11.48
CA THR A 88 6.45 -9.81 -11.95
C THR A 88 7.20 -8.86 -12.88
N GLU A 89 6.50 -8.33 -13.89
CA GLU A 89 7.01 -7.30 -14.81
C GLU A 89 6.29 -5.95 -14.61
N GLN A 90 5.29 -5.89 -13.73
CA GLN A 90 4.49 -4.68 -13.47
C GLN A 90 4.91 -3.97 -12.19
N ALA A 91 5.04 -2.64 -12.27
CA ALA A 91 5.27 -1.77 -11.11
C ALA A 91 4.07 -1.77 -10.15
N LEU A 92 4.34 -1.49 -8.87
CA LEU A 92 3.30 -1.22 -7.88
C LEU A 92 2.49 0.01 -8.29
N ALA A 93 1.17 -0.05 -8.12
CA ALA A 93 0.30 1.08 -8.47
C ALA A 93 0.59 2.29 -7.56
N PRO A 94 0.60 3.53 -8.07
CA PRO A 94 0.73 4.72 -7.21
C PRO A 94 -0.53 4.94 -6.36
N ILE A 95 -0.37 5.49 -5.15
CA ILE A 95 -1.44 5.93 -4.23
C ILE A 95 -1.36 7.43 -3.94
#